data_AF-B8LLY2-F1
#
_entry.id   AF-B8LLY2-F1
#
_cell.length_a   1.000
_cell.length_b   1.000
_cell.length_c   1.000
_cell.angle_alpha   90.00
_cell.angle_beta   90.00
_cell.angle_gamma   90.00
#
_symmetry.space_group_name_H-M   'P 1'
#
loop_
_entity.id
_entity.type
_entity.pdbx_description
1 polymer ?
#
loop_
_entity_poly.entity_id
_entity_poly.type
_entity_poly.pdbx_seq_one_letter_code
_entity_poly.pdbx_strand_id
1 'polypeptide(L)'
;MDYEAEAQNGLKFRKLFGQLPEVVIPEMYLDISSRRVLIMEWVEGQKLSEVKDLHLVEVGLYCSLTQLLESGFYHADPHPGNLLRTYDGKLAYIDFGMMGEFKQDFRDGLIEACLHLVNREFDALAGDFVTLGLLPPTAQMSDVANALTGVFQNAVTKGIQNISFGDLSGNLGRTMYKFKFQIPSYFSLVIRSLAVLEGLALSSDPNYKVLGSSYPWIARKVLTDSSPQLRSTLQALLYKDGTFRIDRLESLITESLRSTANETLSGQEEKTDKQSRLAIKRILKFTLSEKGDFVREILLEELSKGIDALNRSTFQKAASAVISSLPITFSLPLHLVEDEDIKNLKTLRRLILALSEGLTEEQNHGLEEGNYLLKEVDVQMTWNDAVVVLQQLSSSKEFLPMLSVILELPLSAQQQSFSLPADLAGRLASRIIARTVRGSVL
;
A
#
# COMPACT_ATOMS: atom_id res chain seq x y z
N MET A 1 -6.36 7.76 41.04
CA MET A 1 -6.13 8.66 39.90
C MET A 1 -4.93 9.52 40.25
N ASP A 2 -3.98 9.66 39.34
CA ASP A 2 -2.71 10.38 39.55
C ASP A 2 -2.50 11.36 38.38
N TYR A 3 -2.79 12.63 38.61
CA TYR A 3 -2.79 13.64 37.53
C TYR A 3 -1.40 14.03 37.04
N GLU A 4 -0.35 13.73 37.80
CA GLU A 4 1.03 13.89 37.30
C GLU A 4 1.32 12.89 36.18
N ALA A 5 0.82 11.66 36.31
CA ALA A 5 0.96 10.64 35.26
C ALA A 5 0.17 11.02 34.00
N GLU A 6 -1.04 11.57 34.17
CA GLU A 6 -1.84 12.08 33.04
C GLU A 6 -1.18 13.27 32.35
N ALA A 7 -0.61 14.22 33.10
CA ALA A 7 0.15 15.33 32.52
C ALA A 7 1.35 14.86 31.70
N GLN A 8 2.10 13.87 32.22
CA GLN A 8 3.22 13.25 31.50
C GLN A 8 2.76 12.55 30.21
N ASN A 9 1.62 11.86 30.26
CA ASN A 9 0.99 11.27 29.07
C ASN A 9 0.65 12.34 28.04
N GLY A 10 0.03 13.45 28.46
CA GLY A 10 -0.31 14.59 27.61
C GLY A 10 0.91 15.22 26.94
N LEU A 11 2.00 15.42 27.68
CA LEU A 11 3.28 15.91 27.12
C LEU A 11 3.85 14.96 26.08
N LYS A 12 3.87 13.66 26.38
CA LYS A 12 4.35 12.65 25.44
C LYS A 12 3.48 12.62 24.19
N PHE A 13 2.17 12.71 24.35
CA PHE A 13 1.21 12.76 23.24
C PHE A 13 1.41 14.00 22.37
N ARG A 14 1.55 15.18 22.98
CA ARG A 14 1.85 16.45 22.27
C ARG A 14 3.17 16.38 21.51
N LYS A 15 4.21 15.79 22.11
CA LYS A 15 5.51 15.60 21.45
C LYS A 15 5.41 14.72 20.19
N LEU A 16 4.61 13.66 20.25
CA LEU A 16 4.47 12.70 19.15
C LEU A 16 3.52 13.19 18.05
N PHE A 17 2.43 13.87 18.41
CA PHE A 17 1.32 14.15 17.49
C PHE A 17 0.98 15.63 17.33
N GLY A 18 1.61 16.53 18.09
CA GLY A 18 1.35 17.99 18.02
C GLY A 18 1.82 18.66 16.73
N GLN A 19 2.53 17.94 15.86
CA GLN A 19 2.88 18.41 14.53
C GLN A 19 1.84 18.03 13.47
N LEU A 20 0.83 17.22 13.80
CA LEU A 20 -0.26 16.92 12.89
C LEU A 20 -1.09 18.20 12.67
N PRO A 21 -1.23 18.71 11.43
CA PRO A 21 -1.76 20.05 11.18
C PRO A 21 -3.18 20.32 11.73
N GLU A 22 -3.99 19.25 11.81
CA GLU A 22 -5.40 19.31 12.17
C GLU A 22 -5.68 18.76 13.57
N VAL A 23 -4.63 18.46 14.35
CA VAL A 23 -4.76 17.96 15.72
C VAL A 23 -4.22 18.99 16.69
N VAL A 24 -5.00 19.26 17.75
CA VAL A 24 -4.62 20.12 18.86
C VAL A 24 -4.49 19.26 20.12
N ILE A 25 -3.39 19.44 20.84
CA ILE A 25 -3.14 18.81 22.13
C ILE A 25 -2.75 19.94 23.06
N PRO A 26 -3.42 20.20 24.20
CA PRO A 26 -3.07 21.31 25.07
C PRO A 26 -1.66 21.17 25.67
N GLU A 27 -1.00 22.30 25.95
CA GLU A 27 0.20 22.33 26.78
C GLU A 27 -0.12 21.87 28.20
N MET A 28 0.77 21.09 28.83
CA MET A 28 0.61 20.62 30.21
C MET A 28 1.54 21.41 31.13
N TYR A 29 0.99 22.13 32.11
CA TYR A 29 1.78 22.96 33.02
C TYR A 29 2.21 22.16 34.25
N LEU A 30 3.30 21.38 34.12
CA LEU A 30 3.79 20.50 35.19
C LEU A 30 4.14 21.24 36.49
N ASP A 31 4.77 22.41 36.40
CA ASP A 31 5.29 23.15 37.56
C ASP A 31 4.19 23.61 38.54
N ILE A 32 2.95 23.68 38.06
CA ILE A 32 1.77 24.08 38.83
C ILE A 32 0.69 22.98 38.89
N SER A 33 1.00 21.79 38.36
CA SER A 33 0.18 20.59 38.52
C SER A 33 0.63 19.77 39.73
N SER A 34 -0.25 18.91 40.23
CA SER A 34 0.04 17.97 41.31
C SER A 34 -0.75 16.68 41.13
N ARG A 35 -0.46 15.65 41.91
CA ARG A 35 -1.23 14.38 41.91
C ARG A 35 -2.75 14.51 41.98
N ARG A 36 -3.28 15.64 42.50
CA ARG A 36 -4.72 15.90 42.68
C ARG A 36 -5.26 17.08 41.88
N VAL A 37 -4.41 17.85 41.19
CA VAL A 37 -4.84 18.98 40.34
C VAL A 37 -4.01 18.96 39.06
N LEU A 38 -4.66 18.80 37.91
CA LEU A 38 -4.05 18.96 36.58
C LEU A 38 -4.29 20.38 36.08
N ILE A 39 -3.24 21.08 35.63
CA ILE A 39 -3.36 22.38 34.96
C ILE A 39 -2.80 22.25 33.54
N MET A 40 -3.62 22.61 32.55
CA MET A 40 -3.28 22.54 31.12
C MET A 40 -3.84 23.75 30.37
N GLU A 41 -3.35 23.96 29.15
CA GLU A 41 -3.83 24.98 28.22
C GLU A 41 -5.34 24.86 28.02
N TRP A 42 -6.05 25.99 28.10
CA TRP A 42 -7.48 26.04 27.86
C TRP A 42 -7.77 25.91 26.36
N VAL A 43 -8.60 24.95 25.99
CA VAL A 43 -9.02 24.72 24.59
C VAL A 43 -10.51 24.98 24.46
N GLU A 44 -10.87 25.92 23.60
CA GLU A 44 -12.27 26.22 23.29
C GLU A 44 -12.75 25.44 22.07
N GLY A 45 -13.92 24.83 22.20
CA GLY A 45 -14.53 24.07 21.12
C GLY A 45 -15.87 23.45 21.51
N GLN A 46 -16.48 22.78 20.53
CA GLN A 46 -17.70 22.00 20.71
C GLN A 46 -17.36 20.52 20.75
N LYS A 47 -18.09 19.70 21.49
CA LYS A 47 -17.84 18.25 21.52
C LYS A 47 -18.02 17.67 20.12
N LEU A 48 -17.08 16.83 19.69
CA LEU A 48 -17.13 16.25 18.34
C LEU A 48 -18.44 15.47 18.09
N SER A 49 -18.95 14.79 19.12
CA SER A 49 -20.24 14.07 19.07
C SER A 49 -21.45 14.95 18.78
N GLU A 50 -21.36 16.27 19.00
CA GLU A 50 -22.47 17.20 18.82
C GLU A 50 -22.45 17.88 17.44
N VAL A 51 -21.27 18.00 16.81
CA VAL A 51 -21.11 18.75 15.56
C VAL A 51 -21.26 17.88 14.31
N LYS A 52 -21.23 16.54 14.45
CA LYS A 52 -21.33 15.59 13.33
C LYS A 52 -20.34 15.88 12.19
N ASP A 53 -19.12 16.27 12.54
CA ASP A 53 -18.07 16.61 11.58
C ASP A 53 -17.32 15.35 11.14
N LEU A 54 -17.71 14.77 10.00
CA LEU A 54 -17.12 13.53 9.49
C LEU A 54 -15.62 13.69 9.20
N HIS A 55 -15.21 14.86 8.69
CA HIS A 55 -13.81 15.15 8.38
C HIS A 55 -12.94 15.05 9.63
N LEU A 56 -13.37 15.63 10.75
CA LEU A 56 -12.63 15.50 12.01
C LEU A 56 -12.65 14.10 12.62
N VAL A 57 -13.69 13.30 12.33
CA VAL A 57 -13.67 11.87 12.67
C VAL A 57 -12.60 11.13 11.86
N GLU A 58 -12.43 11.46 10.57
CA GLU A 58 -11.36 10.91 9.74
C GLU A 58 -9.97 11.36 10.17
N VAL A 59 -9.80 12.63 10.59
CA VAL A 59 -8.58 13.12 11.24
C VAL A 59 -8.29 12.32 12.52
N GLY A 60 -9.32 12.06 13.34
CA GLY A 60 -9.21 11.24 14.54
C GLY A 60 -8.83 9.80 14.24
N LEU A 61 -9.40 9.19 13.19
CA LEU A 61 -9.02 7.86 12.72
C LEU A 61 -7.58 7.82 12.25
N TYR A 62 -7.15 8.79 11.44
CA TYR A 62 -5.76 8.90 10.99
C TYR A 62 -4.80 9.02 12.17
N CYS A 63 -5.12 9.88 13.13
CA CYS A 63 -4.33 10.07 14.35
C CYS A 63 -4.26 8.76 15.16
N SER A 64 -5.38 8.05 15.32
CA SER A 64 -5.43 6.76 16.01
C SER A 64 -4.63 5.67 15.31
N LEU A 65 -4.66 5.58 13.98
CA LEU A 65 -3.83 4.63 13.23
C LEU A 65 -2.34 4.95 13.37
N THR A 66 -1.98 6.24 13.34
CA THR A 66 -0.60 6.70 13.56
C THR A 66 -0.12 6.37 14.98
N GLN A 67 -0.98 6.56 15.97
CA GLN A 67 -0.73 6.14 17.35
C GLN A 67 -0.48 4.63 17.46
N LEU A 68 -1.40 3.83 16.91
CA LEU A 68 -1.41 2.37 17.06
C LEU A 68 -0.30 1.67 16.27
N LEU A 69 -0.16 2.02 15.00
CA LEU A 69 0.63 1.26 14.02
C LEU A 69 1.99 1.89 13.71
N GLU A 70 2.19 3.17 14.03
CA GLU A 70 3.47 3.84 13.78
C GLU A 70 4.23 4.14 15.07
N SER A 71 3.68 4.93 15.99
CA SER A 71 4.40 5.29 17.23
C SER A 71 4.36 4.20 18.30
N GLY A 72 3.24 3.47 18.35
CA GLY A 72 2.85 2.56 19.42
C GLY A 72 2.36 3.20 20.70
N PHE A 73 2.41 4.53 20.86
CA PHE A 73 1.81 5.22 21.99
C PHE A 73 0.40 5.66 21.63
N TYR A 74 -0.61 5.09 22.29
CA TYR A 74 -2.00 5.21 21.85
C TYR A 74 -2.96 5.61 22.95
N HIS A 75 -4.00 6.34 22.54
CA HIS A 75 -5.13 6.70 23.38
C HIS A 75 -6.09 5.51 23.46
N ALA A 76 -6.16 4.89 24.64
CA ALA A 76 -6.91 3.65 24.84
C ALA A 76 -8.42 3.85 24.95
N ASP A 77 -8.88 5.07 25.24
CA ASP A 77 -10.30 5.39 25.35
C ASP A 77 -10.64 6.80 24.83
N PRO A 78 -10.60 7.06 23.51
CA PRO A 78 -10.88 8.39 22.95
C PRO A 78 -12.39 8.67 22.97
N HIS A 79 -12.98 8.67 24.16
CA HIS A 79 -14.40 8.87 24.39
C HIS A 79 -14.84 10.19 23.75
N PRO A 80 -16.04 10.28 23.15
CA PRO A 80 -16.42 11.49 22.41
C PRO A 80 -16.43 12.78 23.24
N GLY A 81 -16.55 12.67 24.56
CA GLY A 81 -16.44 13.80 25.48
C GLY A 81 -15.03 14.40 25.59
N ASN A 82 -14.01 13.64 25.19
CA ASN A 82 -12.59 14.02 25.26
C ASN A 82 -12.06 14.56 23.92
N LEU A 83 -12.94 14.65 22.91
CA LEU A 83 -12.65 15.14 21.58
C LEU A 83 -13.48 16.39 21.31
N LEU A 84 -12.80 17.50 21.03
CA LEU A 84 -13.45 18.76 20.68
C LEU A 84 -13.15 19.13 19.23
N ARG A 85 -14.13 19.74 18.57
CA ARG A 85 -13.92 20.57 17.38
C ARG A 85 -13.65 21.99 17.84
N THR A 86 -12.45 22.48 17.62
CA THR A 86 -12.09 23.88 17.89
C THR A 86 -12.79 24.81 16.91
N TYR A 87 -12.88 26.11 17.22
CA TYR A 87 -13.52 27.08 16.34
C TYR A 87 -12.77 27.32 15.02
N ASP A 88 -11.45 27.08 14.99
CA ASP A 88 -10.63 27.07 13.78
C ASP A 88 -10.72 25.75 12.99
N GLY A 89 -11.57 24.81 13.41
CA GLY A 89 -11.90 23.59 12.65
C GLY A 89 -10.90 22.47 12.81
N LYS A 90 -10.24 22.34 13.98
CA LYS A 90 -9.29 21.26 14.29
C LYS A 90 -9.86 20.29 15.33
N LEU A 91 -9.27 19.11 15.40
CA LEU A 91 -9.59 18.09 16.40
C LEU A 91 -8.69 18.26 17.64
N ALA A 92 -9.27 18.63 18.77
CA ALA A 92 -8.56 18.70 20.04
C ALA A 92 -8.79 17.47 20.91
N TYR A 93 -7.70 16.94 21.48
CA TYR A 93 -7.72 15.93 22.55
C TYR A 93 -7.53 16.62 23.90
N ILE A 94 -8.35 16.30 24.89
CA ILE A 94 -8.31 16.98 26.21
C ILE A 94 -8.21 16.04 27.42
N ASP A 95 -8.12 14.74 27.20
CA ASP A 95 -7.96 13.71 28.25
C ASP A 95 -6.80 12.81 27.85
N PHE A 96 -5.93 12.49 28.80
CA PHE A 96 -4.78 11.61 28.58
C PHE A 96 -4.64 10.59 29.72
N GLY A 97 -5.73 10.34 30.44
CA GLY A 97 -5.77 9.45 31.59
C GLY A 97 -5.63 7.97 31.22
N MET A 98 -5.97 7.61 29.99
CA MET A 98 -5.91 6.23 29.49
C MET A 98 -5.03 6.13 28.24
N MET A 99 -3.72 5.98 28.46
CA MET A 99 -2.73 5.74 27.41
C MET A 99 -2.12 4.35 27.52
N GLY A 100 -1.70 3.79 26.39
CA GLY A 100 -1.01 2.51 26.33
C GLY A 100 0.16 2.53 25.35
N GLU A 101 0.97 1.45 25.40
CA GLU A 101 2.13 1.27 24.53
C GLU A 101 2.15 -0.10 23.86
N PHE A 102 2.46 -0.11 22.56
CA PHE A 102 2.72 -1.31 21.77
C PHE A 102 4.18 -1.39 21.34
N LYS A 103 4.74 -2.61 21.41
CA LYS A 103 6.05 -2.93 20.84
C LYS A 103 5.98 -2.95 19.32
N GLN A 104 7.10 -2.68 18.66
CA GLN A 104 7.23 -2.67 17.19
C GLN A 104 6.70 -3.97 16.56
N ASP A 105 7.14 -5.14 17.02
CA ASP A 105 6.74 -6.45 16.46
C ASP A 105 5.21 -6.63 16.42
N PHE A 106 4.52 -6.12 17.43
CA PHE A 106 3.06 -6.17 17.48
C PHE A 106 2.41 -5.25 16.44
N ARG A 107 2.98 -4.06 16.23
CA ARG A 107 2.50 -3.10 15.22
C ARG A 107 2.68 -3.65 13.81
N ASP A 108 3.85 -4.23 13.55
CA ASP A 108 4.14 -4.85 12.26
C ASP A 108 3.20 -6.04 11.99
N GLY A 109 2.98 -6.91 13.00
CA GLY A 109 2.02 -8.00 12.89
C GLY A 109 0.57 -7.55 12.67
N LEU A 110 0.15 -6.41 13.24
CA LEU A 110 -1.18 -5.84 12.97
C LEU A 110 -1.29 -5.34 11.52
N ILE A 111 -0.24 -4.70 11.00
CA ILE A 111 -0.19 -4.25 9.61
C ILE A 111 -0.26 -5.45 8.67
N GLU A 112 0.52 -6.51 8.93
CA GLU A 112 0.49 -7.77 8.17
C GLU A 112 -0.89 -8.41 8.17
N ALA A 113 -1.52 -8.54 9.34
CA ALA A 113 -2.88 -9.07 9.46
C ALA A 113 -3.90 -8.26 8.67
N CYS A 114 -3.82 -6.94 8.70
CA CYS A 114 -4.68 -6.10 7.88
C CYS A 114 -4.47 -6.33 6.38
N LEU A 115 -3.22 -6.50 5.94
CA LEU A 115 -2.91 -6.77 4.53
C LEU A 115 -3.38 -8.14 4.09
N HIS A 116 -3.12 -9.20 4.85
CA HIS A 116 -3.60 -10.54 4.52
C HIS A 116 -5.12 -10.58 4.51
N LEU A 117 -5.78 -9.88 5.43
CA LEU A 117 -7.23 -9.71 5.40
C LEU A 117 -7.69 -9.05 4.09
N VAL A 118 -7.17 -7.86 3.76
CA VAL A 118 -7.58 -7.11 2.56
C VAL A 118 -7.32 -7.90 1.26
N ASN A 119 -6.22 -8.64 1.21
CA ASN A 119 -5.84 -9.46 0.07
C ASN A 119 -6.49 -10.84 0.04
N ARG A 120 -7.33 -11.16 1.03
CA ARG A 120 -8.05 -12.45 1.14
C ARG A 120 -7.10 -13.65 1.30
N GLU A 121 -5.96 -13.42 1.92
CA GLU A 121 -4.95 -14.44 2.20
C GLU A 121 -5.23 -15.03 3.59
N PHE A 122 -6.33 -15.78 3.70
CA PHE A 122 -6.83 -16.28 4.99
C PHE A 122 -5.92 -17.31 5.66
N ASP A 123 -5.14 -18.06 4.87
CA ASP A 123 -4.11 -18.96 5.39
C ASP A 123 -3.00 -18.18 6.11
N ALA A 124 -2.53 -17.08 5.50
CA ALA A 124 -1.53 -16.21 6.09
C ALA A 124 -2.11 -15.47 7.31
N LEU A 125 -3.35 -14.98 7.21
CA LEU A 125 -4.07 -14.33 8.33
C LEU A 125 -4.22 -15.23 9.56
N ALA A 126 -4.45 -16.53 9.36
CA ALA A 126 -4.49 -17.49 10.46
C ALA A 126 -3.13 -17.58 11.17
N GLY A 127 -2.04 -17.54 10.42
CA GLY A 127 -0.68 -17.46 10.94
C GLY A 127 -0.44 -16.18 11.74
N ASP A 128 -0.88 -15.03 11.24
CA ASP A 128 -0.73 -13.75 11.95
C ASP A 128 -1.44 -13.76 13.30
N PHE A 129 -2.61 -14.40 13.39
CA PHE A 129 -3.33 -14.53 14.65
C PHE A 129 -2.56 -15.36 15.68
N VAL A 130 -1.73 -16.32 15.27
CA VAL A 130 -0.80 -17.00 16.19
C VAL A 130 0.33 -16.05 16.60
N THR A 131 0.94 -15.35 15.63
CA THR A 131 2.02 -14.38 15.87
C THR A 131 1.60 -13.27 16.83
N LEU A 132 0.37 -12.78 16.70
CA LEU A 132 -0.22 -11.74 17.55
C LEU A 132 -0.69 -12.26 18.92
N GLY A 133 -0.57 -13.57 19.17
CA GLY A 133 -1.01 -14.22 20.41
C GLY A 133 -2.54 -14.32 20.55
N LEU A 134 -3.28 -14.12 19.46
CA LEU A 134 -4.73 -14.29 19.42
C LEU A 134 -5.15 -15.76 19.40
N LEU A 135 -4.30 -16.61 18.82
CA LEU A 135 -4.48 -18.05 18.76
C LEU A 135 -3.31 -18.79 19.39
N PRO A 136 -3.55 -19.92 20.07
CA PRO A 136 -2.47 -20.76 20.56
C PRO A 136 -1.72 -21.41 19.38
N PRO A 137 -0.40 -21.67 19.49
CA PRO A 137 0.37 -22.36 18.45
C PRO A 137 -0.15 -23.77 18.12
N THR A 138 -0.97 -24.36 19.00
CA THR A 138 -1.60 -25.66 18.81
C THR A 138 -2.87 -25.61 17.96
N ALA A 139 -3.32 -24.43 17.51
CA ALA A 139 -4.50 -24.31 16.68
C ALA A 139 -4.28 -24.98 15.31
N GLN A 140 -5.30 -25.65 14.77
CA GLN A 140 -5.23 -26.22 13.42
C GLN A 140 -5.41 -25.12 12.39
N MET A 141 -4.31 -24.71 11.74
CA MET A 141 -4.28 -23.56 10.82
C MET A 141 -5.30 -23.69 9.69
N SER A 142 -5.46 -24.88 9.10
CA SER A 142 -6.43 -25.13 8.03
C SER A 142 -7.88 -24.89 8.47
N ASP A 143 -8.22 -25.31 9.68
CA ASP A 143 -9.58 -25.15 10.21
C ASP A 143 -9.87 -23.69 10.56
N VAL A 144 -8.86 -22.98 11.07
CA VAL A 144 -8.92 -21.54 11.32
C VAL A 144 -9.08 -20.79 10.01
N ALA A 145 -8.24 -21.05 9.01
CA ALA A 145 -8.31 -20.41 7.69
C ALA A 145 -9.68 -20.63 7.03
N ASN A 146 -10.22 -21.85 7.11
CA ASN A 146 -11.57 -22.16 6.62
C ASN A 146 -12.66 -21.38 7.37
N ALA A 147 -12.54 -21.25 8.69
CA ALA A 147 -13.48 -20.48 9.48
C ALA A 147 -13.39 -18.97 9.21
N LEU A 148 -12.18 -18.43 9.05
CA LEU A 148 -11.95 -17.05 8.63
C LEU A 148 -12.53 -16.82 7.24
N THR A 149 -12.28 -17.72 6.29
CA THR A 149 -12.89 -17.69 4.95
C THR A 149 -14.41 -17.60 5.06
N GLY A 150 -15.05 -18.39 5.93
CA GLY A 150 -16.49 -18.30 6.17
C GLY A 150 -16.96 -16.97 6.77
N VAL A 151 -16.27 -16.45 7.79
CA VAL A 151 -16.56 -15.16 8.43
C VAL A 151 -16.43 -14.01 7.43
N PHE A 152 -15.37 -14.06 6.65
CA PHE A 152 -15.02 -13.04 5.67
C PHE A 152 -15.56 -13.38 4.27
N GLN A 153 -16.39 -14.40 4.08
CA GLN A 153 -16.93 -14.68 2.74
C GLN A 153 -17.85 -13.53 2.29
N ASN A 154 -18.64 -12.98 3.23
CA ASN A 154 -19.47 -11.81 2.97
C ASN A 154 -18.63 -10.55 2.74
N ALA A 155 -17.50 -10.45 3.42
CA ALA A 155 -16.46 -9.43 3.23
C ALA A 155 -15.86 -9.50 1.82
N VAL A 156 -15.58 -10.71 1.36
CA VAL A 156 -15.02 -11.06 0.04
C VAL A 156 -16.01 -10.72 -1.07
N THR A 157 -17.30 -10.98 -0.89
CA THR A 157 -18.30 -10.68 -1.92
C THR A 157 -18.59 -9.18 -2.03
N LYS A 158 -18.64 -8.47 -0.90
CA LYS A 158 -18.96 -7.02 -0.88
C LYS A 158 -17.74 -6.11 -1.00
N GLY A 159 -16.53 -6.63 -0.79
CA GLY A 159 -15.30 -5.84 -0.65
C GLY A 159 -15.07 -5.44 0.81
N ILE A 160 -13.81 -5.49 1.25
CA ILE A 160 -13.45 -5.25 2.67
C ILE A 160 -13.72 -3.82 3.11
N GLN A 161 -13.68 -2.90 2.15
CA GLN A 161 -14.04 -1.51 2.34
C GLN A 161 -15.53 -1.32 2.68
N ASN A 162 -16.39 -2.33 2.47
CA ASN A 162 -17.84 -2.23 2.66
C ASN A 162 -18.36 -2.91 3.93
N ILE A 163 -17.49 -3.40 4.80
CA ILE A 163 -17.85 -4.10 6.05
C ILE A 163 -17.84 -3.14 7.21
N SER A 164 -18.87 -3.19 8.05
CA SER A 164 -18.84 -2.49 9.34
C SER A 164 -17.96 -3.25 10.32
N PHE A 165 -17.20 -2.52 11.14
CA PHE A 165 -16.37 -3.14 12.17
C PHE A 165 -17.23 -3.86 13.22
N GLY A 166 -18.42 -3.34 13.52
CA GLY A 166 -19.45 -4.02 14.31
C GLY A 166 -19.80 -5.42 13.79
N ASP A 167 -20.17 -5.57 12.51
CA ASP A 167 -20.51 -6.87 11.92
C ASP A 167 -19.31 -7.82 11.94
N LEU A 168 -18.12 -7.30 11.64
CA LEU A 168 -16.89 -8.07 11.66
C LEU A 168 -16.61 -8.63 13.06
N SER A 169 -16.62 -7.77 14.08
CA SER A 169 -16.35 -8.16 15.45
C SER A 169 -17.37 -9.20 15.96
N GLY A 170 -18.65 -9.05 15.61
CA GLY A 170 -19.70 -10.01 15.94
C GLY A 170 -19.53 -11.37 15.27
N ASN A 171 -19.18 -11.39 13.98
CA ASN A 171 -18.95 -12.64 13.24
C ASN A 171 -17.69 -13.36 13.73
N LEU A 172 -16.61 -12.61 13.98
CA LEU A 172 -15.38 -13.16 14.56
C LEU A 172 -15.65 -13.72 15.96
N GLY A 173 -16.50 -13.06 16.76
CA GLY A 173 -16.93 -13.51 18.08
C GLY A 173 -17.39 -14.97 18.14
N ARG A 174 -18.15 -15.43 17.14
CA ARG A 174 -18.62 -16.83 17.08
C ARG A 174 -17.48 -17.81 16.80
N THR A 175 -16.55 -17.41 15.93
CA THR A 175 -15.33 -18.17 15.60
C THR A 175 -14.37 -18.20 16.78
N MET A 176 -14.29 -17.12 17.57
CA MET A 176 -13.44 -17.03 18.76
C MET A 176 -13.73 -18.11 19.79
N TYR A 177 -15.01 -18.43 20.03
CA TYR A 177 -15.41 -19.52 20.92
C TYR A 177 -14.97 -20.89 20.42
N LYS A 178 -15.02 -21.13 19.09
CA LYS A 178 -14.67 -22.42 18.49
C LYS A 178 -13.18 -22.72 18.56
N PHE A 179 -12.33 -21.72 18.34
CA PHE A 179 -10.88 -21.88 18.23
C PHE A 179 -10.09 -21.44 19.47
N LYS A 180 -10.78 -21.17 20.59
CA LYS A 180 -10.20 -20.72 21.86
C LYS A 180 -9.29 -19.50 21.68
N PHE A 181 -9.80 -18.50 20.96
CA PHE A 181 -9.09 -17.23 20.86
C PHE A 181 -8.82 -16.67 22.26
N GLN A 182 -7.60 -16.21 22.47
CA GLN A 182 -7.24 -15.43 23.63
C GLN A 182 -7.17 -13.99 23.15
N ILE A 183 -7.98 -13.11 23.71
CA ILE A 183 -7.89 -11.69 23.40
C ILE A 183 -7.03 -11.06 24.50
N PRO A 184 -5.77 -10.70 24.21
CA PRO A 184 -4.97 -9.94 25.16
C PRO A 184 -5.71 -8.67 25.56
N SER A 185 -5.55 -8.23 26.81
CA SER A 185 -6.26 -7.08 27.37
C SER A 185 -6.10 -5.82 26.51
N TYR A 186 -4.93 -5.63 25.89
CA TYR A 186 -4.64 -4.49 25.03
C TYR A 186 -5.47 -4.48 23.71
N PHE A 187 -5.85 -5.64 23.16
CA PHE A 187 -6.71 -5.69 21.97
C PHE A 187 -8.10 -5.13 22.26
N SER A 188 -8.61 -5.32 23.48
CA SER A 188 -9.93 -4.79 23.87
C SER A 188 -9.98 -3.26 23.81
N LEU A 189 -8.85 -2.59 24.07
CA LEU A 189 -8.73 -1.14 24.03
C LEU A 189 -8.69 -0.63 22.59
N VAL A 190 -7.98 -1.32 21.70
CA VAL A 190 -7.96 -1.01 20.25
C VAL A 190 -9.35 -1.17 19.66
N ILE A 191 -10.02 -2.29 19.94
CA ILE A 191 -11.39 -2.55 19.48
C ILE A 191 -12.33 -1.46 19.96
N ARG A 192 -12.23 -1.05 21.23
CA ARG A 192 -13.05 0.05 21.80
C ARG A 192 -12.78 1.37 21.08
N SER A 193 -11.52 1.76 20.91
CA SER A 193 -11.15 3.01 20.25
C SER A 193 -11.70 3.09 18.81
N LEU A 194 -11.53 2.02 18.02
CA LEU A 194 -12.06 1.97 16.64
C LEU A 194 -13.59 1.96 16.62
N ALA A 195 -14.25 1.24 17.54
CA ALA A 195 -15.71 1.21 17.63
C ALA A 195 -16.30 2.57 18.00
N VAL A 196 -15.64 3.34 18.88
CA VAL A 196 -16.07 4.72 19.22
C VAL A 196 -15.97 5.63 18.00
N LEU A 197 -14.86 5.57 17.25
CA LEU A 197 -14.70 6.35 16.03
C LEU A 197 -15.70 5.95 14.94
N GLU A 198 -15.96 4.66 14.75
CA GLU A 198 -17.01 4.19 13.82
C GLU A 198 -18.38 4.69 14.25
N GLY A 199 -18.72 4.63 15.54
CA GLY A 199 -19.98 5.14 16.08
C GLY A 199 -20.16 6.64 15.85
N LEU A 200 -19.09 7.43 16.01
CA LEU A 200 -19.10 8.86 15.69
C LEU A 200 -19.31 9.10 14.20
N ALA A 201 -18.58 8.38 13.35
CA ALA A 201 -18.70 8.51 11.91
C ALA A 201 -20.11 8.15 11.41
N LEU A 202 -20.70 7.06 11.93
CA LEU A 202 -22.06 6.62 11.60
C LEU A 202 -23.13 7.64 11.99
N SER A 203 -22.87 8.48 12.99
CA SER A 203 -23.79 9.56 13.38
C SER A 203 -23.86 10.69 12.34
N SER A 204 -22.81 10.81 11.52
CA SER A 204 -22.64 11.77 10.41
C SER A 204 -22.99 11.17 9.05
N ASP A 205 -22.46 9.98 8.75
CA ASP A 205 -22.69 9.22 7.53
C ASP A 205 -23.08 7.77 7.86
N PRO A 206 -24.35 7.36 7.70
CA PRO A 206 -24.82 6.00 7.95
C PRO A 206 -24.12 4.91 7.12
N ASN A 207 -23.48 5.28 6.00
CA ASN A 207 -22.79 4.35 5.13
C ASN A 207 -21.29 4.22 5.45
N TYR A 208 -20.78 4.97 6.44
CA TYR A 208 -19.36 4.97 6.78
C TYR A 208 -18.83 3.57 7.14
N LYS A 209 -17.59 3.29 6.74
CA LYS A 209 -16.89 2.02 6.97
C LYS A 209 -15.47 2.28 7.46
N VAL A 210 -15.27 2.17 8.78
CA VAL A 210 -13.97 2.49 9.42
C VAL A 210 -12.81 1.65 8.88
N LEU A 211 -13.06 0.39 8.54
CA LEU A 211 -12.05 -0.50 7.94
C LEU A 211 -11.63 -0.04 6.55
N GLY A 212 -12.60 0.39 5.73
CA GLY A 212 -12.34 0.98 4.42
C GLY A 212 -11.53 2.26 4.53
N SER A 213 -11.91 3.16 5.44
CA SER A 213 -11.22 4.43 5.68
C SER A 213 -9.82 4.25 6.29
N SER A 214 -9.54 3.10 6.93
CA SER A 214 -8.21 2.78 7.46
C SER A 214 -7.23 2.30 6.39
N TYR A 215 -7.74 1.68 5.32
CA TYR A 215 -6.90 1.02 4.32
C TYR A 215 -5.94 1.98 3.56
N PRO A 216 -6.33 3.21 3.17
CA PRO A 216 -5.41 4.20 2.64
C PRO A 216 -4.19 4.47 3.53
N TRP A 217 -4.40 4.54 4.85
CA TRP A 217 -3.30 4.73 5.80
C TRP A 217 -2.34 3.53 5.77
N ILE A 218 -2.89 2.30 5.80
CA ILE A 218 -2.11 1.06 5.78
C ILE A 218 -1.32 0.93 4.47
N ALA A 219 -1.96 1.20 3.33
CA ALA A 219 -1.31 1.18 2.03
C ALA A 219 -0.15 2.19 1.96
N ARG A 220 -0.35 3.43 2.46
CA ARG A 220 0.75 4.41 2.57
C ARG A 220 1.88 3.89 3.44
N LYS A 221 1.56 3.33 4.61
CA LYS A 221 2.56 2.85 5.55
C LYS A 221 3.43 1.78 4.91
N VAL A 222 2.81 0.76 4.32
CA VAL A 222 3.51 -0.37 3.68
C VAL A 222 4.38 0.07 2.51
N LEU A 223 3.92 1.05 1.72
CA LEU A 223 4.69 1.57 0.58
C LEU A 223 5.90 2.43 1.00
N THR A 224 5.88 3.03 2.19
CA THR A 224 6.86 4.03 2.63
C THR A 224 7.76 3.56 3.79
N ASP A 225 7.40 2.49 4.47
CA ASP A 225 8.18 1.96 5.59
C ASP A 225 9.47 1.28 5.12
N SER A 226 10.51 1.40 5.93
CA SER A 226 11.84 0.84 5.67
C SER A 226 12.13 -0.42 6.49
N SER A 227 11.21 -0.83 7.36
CA SER A 227 11.40 -2.02 8.18
C SER A 227 11.56 -3.27 7.31
N PRO A 228 12.50 -4.18 7.65
CA PRO A 228 12.70 -5.41 6.87
C PRO A 228 11.44 -6.26 6.76
N GLN A 229 10.62 -6.27 7.81
CA GLN A 229 9.36 -7.01 7.86
C GLN A 229 8.36 -6.47 6.84
N LEU A 230 8.03 -5.17 6.89
CA LEU A 230 7.06 -4.58 5.96
C LEU A 230 7.55 -4.58 4.51
N ARG A 231 8.86 -4.47 4.28
CA ARG A 231 9.45 -4.67 2.95
C ARG A 231 9.23 -6.09 2.44
N SER A 232 9.42 -7.10 3.29
CA SER A 232 9.14 -8.50 2.96
C SER A 232 7.64 -8.71 2.69
N THR A 233 6.76 -8.11 3.50
CA THR A 233 5.31 -8.18 3.29
C THR A 233 4.92 -7.55 1.96
N LEU A 234 5.40 -6.34 1.66
CA LEU A 234 5.14 -5.68 0.38
C LEU A 234 5.66 -6.53 -0.78
N GLN A 235 6.83 -7.13 -0.66
CA GLN A 235 7.35 -8.05 -1.67
C GLN A 235 6.44 -9.28 -1.84
N ALA A 236 5.99 -9.91 -0.76
CA ALA A 236 5.04 -11.02 -0.83
C ALA A 236 3.71 -10.61 -1.50
N LEU A 237 3.25 -9.38 -1.28
CA LEU A 237 2.06 -8.84 -1.93
C LEU A 237 2.28 -8.52 -3.41
N LEU A 238 3.48 -8.10 -3.81
CA LEU A 238 3.77 -7.76 -5.20
C LEU A 238 4.16 -8.96 -6.05
N TYR A 239 4.51 -10.09 -5.45
CA TYR A 239 4.91 -11.29 -6.18
C TYR A 239 3.98 -12.47 -5.89
N LYS A 240 3.61 -13.22 -6.94
CA LYS A 240 2.93 -14.50 -6.80
C LYS A 240 3.60 -15.53 -7.71
N ASP A 241 4.05 -16.65 -7.16
CA ASP A 241 4.74 -17.72 -7.90
C ASP A 241 5.94 -17.18 -8.72
N GLY A 242 6.69 -16.24 -8.12
CA GLY A 242 7.82 -15.55 -8.75
C GLY A 242 7.45 -14.50 -9.81
N THR A 243 6.16 -14.26 -10.04
CA THR A 243 5.67 -13.31 -11.05
C THR A 243 5.27 -11.99 -10.39
N PHE A 244 5.82 -10.88 -10.88
CA PHE A 244 5.47 -9.54 -10.42
C PHE A 244 4.04 -9.15 -10.83
N ARG A 245 3.27 -8.61 -9.90
CA ARG A 245 1.87 -8.20 -10.05
C ARG A 245 1.77 -6.68 -10.07
N ILE A 246 1.99 -6.07 -11.24
CA ILE A 246 1.90 -4.61 -11.40
C ILE A 246 0.54 -4.03 -10.99
N ASP A 247 -0.56 -4.74 -11.30
CA ASP A 247 -1.92 -4.32 -10.96
C ASP A 247 -2.10 -4.15 -9.43
N ARG A 248 -1.33 -4.92 -8.64
CA ARG A 248 -1.32 -4.83 -7.18
C ARG A 248 -0.56 -3.61 -6.69
N LEU A 249 0.58 -3.32 -7.31
CA LEU A 249 1.32 -2.09 -7.01
C LEU A 249 0.46 -0.85 -7.33
N GLU A 250 -0.19 -0.85 -8.49
CA GLU A 250 -1.10 0.22 -8.89
C GLU A 250 -2.27 0.37 -7.91
N SER A 251 -2.90 -0.74 -7.51
CA SER A 251 -3.99 -0.74 -6.54
C SER A 251 -3.54 -0.15 -5.19
N LEU A 252 -2.37 -0.56 -4.68
CA LEU A 252 -1.82 -0.07 -3.42
C LEU A 252 -1.50 1.43 -3.49
N ILE A 253 -0.83 1.88 -4.56
CA ILE A 253 -0.49 3.29 -4.75
C ILE A 253 -1.77 4.13 -4.87
N THR A 254 -2.73 3.66 -5.65
CA THR A 254 -4.03 4.33 -5.81
C THR A 254 -4.75 4.47 -4.48
N GLU A 255 -4.81 3.40 -3.69
CA GLU A 255 -5.41 3.45 -2.36
C GLU A 255 -4.65 4.39 -1.42
N SER A 256 -3.31 4.32 -1.43
CA SER A 256 -2.47 5.17 -0.58
C SER A 256 -2.68 6.66 -0.84
N LEU A 257 -3.11 7.01 -2.06
CA LEU A 257 -3.32 8.38 -2.50
C LEU A 257 -4.77 8.81 -2.46
N ARG A 258 -5.70 7.93 -2.08
CA ARG A 258 -7.03 8.37 -1.63
C ARG A 258 -6.79 9.24 -0.40
N SER A 259 -7.01 10.54 -0.56
CA SER A 259 -6.79 11.52 0.51
C SER A 259 -7.77 11.23 1.65
N THR A 260 -7.30 11.44 2.88
CA THR A 260 -8.15 11.54 4.08
C THR A 260 -8.81 12.93 4.17
N ALA A 261 -8.90 13.65 3.03
CA ALA A 261 -9.37 15.02 2.96
C ALA A 261 -9.99 15.26 1.57
N ASN A 262 -11.32 15.29 1.54
CA ASN A 262 -12.18 15.85 0.50
C ASN A 262 -11.89 15.51 -0.97
N GLU A 263 -12.62 14.51 -1.49
CA GLU A 263 -13.31 14.64 -2.78
C GLU A 263 -14.81 14.40 -2.55
N THR A 264 -15.47 15.34 -1.87
CA THR A 264 -16.93 15.43 -1.90
C THR A 264 -17.35 16.35 -3.06
N LEU A 265 -18.08 15.74 -4.00
CA LEU A 265 -19.06 16.34 -4.91
C LEU A 265 -18.54 17.13 -6.13
N SER A 266 -18.40 16.45 -7.27
CA SER A 266 -19.15 16.75 -8.51
C SER A 266 -18.71 15.88 -9.70
N GLY A 267 -19.69 15.42 -10.49
CA GLY A 267 -19.50 14.71 -11.77
C GLY A 267 -19.68 13.21 -11.65
N GLN A 268 -20.92 12.70 -11.68
CA GLN A 268 -21.49 12.11 -12.90
C GLN A 268 -20.47 11.35 -13.76
N GLU A 269 -20.65 10.02 -13.75
CA GLU A 269 -20.37 9.06 -14.81
C GLU A 269 -19.68 9.64 -16.05
N GLU A 270 -18.35 9.74 -16.04
CA GLU A 270 -17.57 9.76 -17.26
C GLU A 270 -16.11 9.37 -17.01
N LYS A 271 -15.63 8.40 -17.80
CA LYS A 271 -14.23 8.16 -18.19
C LYS A 271 -13.37 7.29 -17.26
N THR A 272 -13.47 6.00 -17.52
CA THR A 272 -12.49 4.94 -17.20
C THR A 272 -11.05 5.24 -17.66
N ASP A 273 -10.84 6.25 -18.52
CA ASP A 273 -9.56 6.59 -19.15
C ASP A 273 -8.78 7.74 -18.44
N LYS A 274 -9.49 8.64 -17.73
CA LYS A 274 -8.84 9.71 -16.93
C LYS A 274 -8.19 9.18 -15.65
N GLN A 275 -8.73 8.08 -15.11
CA GLN A 275 -8.26 7.44 -13.88
C GLN A 275 -6.87 6.82 -14.06
N SER A 276 -6.60 6.20 -15.21
CA SER A 276 -5.32 5.53 -15.53
C SER A 276 -4.15 6.52 -15.66
N ARG A 277 -4.34 7.66 -16.34
CA ARG A 277 -3.32 8.74 -16.38
C ARG A 277 -2.96 9.27 -15.00
N LEU A 278 -3.99 9.47 -14.18
CA LEU A 278 -3.83 9.97 -12.83
C LEU A 278 -3.09 8.96 -11.96
N ALA A 279 -3.38 7.66 -12.11
CA ALA A 279 -2.67 6.58 -11.43
C ALA A 279 -1.18 6.53 -11.80
N ILE A 280 -0.83 6.69 -13.06
CA ILE A 280 0.56 6.59 -13.53
C ILE A 280 1.41 7.78 -13.10
N LYS A 281 0.87 8.99 -13.21
CA LYS A 281 1.51 10.20 -12.68
C LYS A 281 1.71 10.11 -11.17
N ARG A 282 0.74 9.51 -10.47
CA ARG A 282 0.80 9.23 -9.02
C ARG A 282 1.89 8.22 -8.67
N ILE A 283 1.99 7.12 -9.43
CA ILE A 283 3.06 6.12 -9.28
C ILE A 283 4.43 6.78 -9.49
N LEU A 284 4.63 7.49 -10.60
CA LEU A 284 5.89 8.18 -10.90
C LEU A 284 6.27 9.21 -9.82
N LYS A 285 5.30 10.03 -9.39
CA LYS A 285 5.53 11.01 -8.30
C LYS A 285 5.93 10.32 -7.00
N PHE A 286 5.31 9.19 -6.68
CA PHE A 286 5.63 8.42 -5.49
C PHE A 286 7.00 7.76 -5.59
N THR A 287 7.28 7.03 -6.68
CA THR A 287 8.53 6.28 -6.88
C THR A 287 9.74 7.19 -7.03
N LEU A 288 9.56 8.40 -7.55
CA LEU A 288 10.63 9.42 -7.64
C LEU A 288 10.77 10.24 -6.35
N SER A 289 9.93 10.04 -5.34
CA SER A 289 10.10 10.66 -4.03
C SER A 289 11.13 9.89 -3.19
N GLU A 290 11.64 10.54 -2.14
CA GLU A 290 12.52 9.90 -1.15
C GLU A 290 11.83 8.69 -0.47
N LYS A 291 10.51 8.77 -0.25
CA LYS A 291 9.74 7.71 0.41
C LYS A 291 9.46 6.50 -0.49
N GLY A 292 9.59 6.65 -1.81
CA GLY A 292 9.31 5.61 -2.79
C GLY A 292 10.52 4.75 -3.15
N ASP A 293 11.63 4.87 -2.43
CA ASP A 293 12.90 4.22 -2.74
C ASP A 293 12.78 2.70 -2.93
N PHE A 294 12.16 2.02 -1.98
CA PHE A 294 12.00 0.57 -2.06
C PHE A 294 11.15 0.13 -3.27
N VAL A 295 10.06 0.85 -3.56
CA VAL A 295 9.23 0.56 -4.73
C VAL A 295 10.00 0.84 -6.03
N ARG A 296 10.79 1.92 -6.07
CA ARG A 296 11.67 2.25 -7.19
C ARG A 296 12.71 1.16 -7.42
N GLU A 297 13.32 0.61 -6.37
CA GLU A 297 14.26 -0.52 -6.48
C GLU A 297 13.60 -1.76 -7.08
N ILE A 298 12.38 -2.11 -6.65
CA ILE A 298 11.61 -3.23 -7.21
C ILE A 298 11.33 -2.99 -8.70
N LEU A 299 10.88 -1.80 -9.07
CA LEU A 299 10.59 -1.48 -10.48
C LEU A 299 11.85 -1.50 -11.36
N LEU A 300 12.97 -0.97 -10.88
CA LEU A 300 14.26 -1.02 -11.60
C LEU A 300 14.75 -2.46 -11.79
N GLU A 301 14.53 -3.32 -10.79
CA GLU A 301 14.85 -4.73 -10.88
C GLU A 301 14.01 -5.46 -11.93
N GLU A 302 12.69 -5.24 -11.94
CA GLU A 302 11.77 -5.84 -12.92
C GLU A 302 12.01 -5.31 -14.36
N LEU A 303 12.32 -4.02 -14.51
CA LEU A 303 12.72 -3.46 -15.80
C LEU A 303 14.02 -4.10 -16.30
N SER A 304 15.01 -4.26 -15.41
CA SER A 304 16.28 -4.93 -15.73
C SER A 304 16.06 -6.38 -16.19
N LYS A 305 15.23 -7.15 -15.47
CA LYS A 305 14.82 -8.52 -15.88
C LYS A 305 14.22 -8.55 -17.28
N GLY A 306 13.31 -7.62 -17.54
CA GLY A 306 12.63 -7.48 -18.82
C GLY A 306 13.59 -7.21 -19.98
N ILE A 307 14.44 -6.20 -19.82
CA ILE A 307 15.40 -5.77 -20.85
C ILE A 307 16.43 -6.88 -21.12
N ASP A 308 16.91 -7.57 -20.09
CA ASP A 308 17.83 -8.71 -20.23
C ASP A 308 17.18 -9.86 -21.03
N ALA A 309 15.90 -10.19 -20.73
CA ALA A 309 15.15 -11.18 -21.50
C ALA A 309 14.93 -10.75 -22.97
N LEU A 310 14.69 -9.45 -23.21
CA LEU A 310 14.54 -8.89 -24.56
C LEU A 310 15.86 -8.97 -25.35
N ASN A 311 16.98 -8.61 -24.73
CA ASN A 311 18.32 -8.71 -25.32
C ASN A 311 18.64 -10.15 -25.73
N ARG A 312 18.35 -11.12 -24.86
CA ARG A 312 18.50 -12.55 -25.17
C ARG A 312 17.68 -12.97 -26.38
N SER A 313 16.40 -12.60 -26.40
CA SER A 313 15.51 -12.96 -27.50
C SER A 313 15.99 -12.42 -28.85
N THR A 314 16.52 -11.19 -28.85
CA THR A 314 17.01 -10.52 -30.06
C THR A 314 18.33 -11.13 -30.51
N PHE A 315 19.25 -11.39 -29.59
CA PHE A 315 20.52 -12.04 -29.88
C PHE A 315 20.32 -13.46 -30.41
N GLN A 316 19.36 -14.21 -29.86
CA GLN A 316 19.05 -15.56 -30.33
C GLN A 316 18.49 -15.56 -31.76
N LYS A 317 17.57 -14.63 -32.09
CA LYS A 317 17.05 -14.48 -33.47
C LYS A 317 18.16 -14.10 -34.45
N ALA A 318 19.07 -13.20 -34.05
CA ALA A 318 20.22 -12.83 -34.86
C ALA A 318 21.19 -14.00 -35.03
N ALA A 319 21.51 -14.72 -33.95
CA ALA A 319 22.39 -15.87 -33.97
C ALA A 319 21.81 -17.02 -34.80
N SER A 320 20.50 -17.33 -34.68
CA SER A 320 19.86 -18.38 -35.47
C SER A 320 19.79 -18.02 -36.95
N ALA A 321 19.53 -16.75 -37.30
CA ALA A 321 19.57 -16.28 -38.68
C ALA A 321 20.99 -16.43 -39.28
N VAL A 322 22.03 -16.04 -38.54
CA VAL A 322 23.44 -16.19 -38.96
C VAL A 322 23.82 -17.67 -39.08
N ILE A 323 23.46 -18.51 -38.11
CA ILE A 323 23.74 -19.95 -38.16
C ILE A 323 23.02 -20.61 -39.33
N SER A 324 21.77 -20.22 -39.63
CA SER A 324 21.01 -20.75 -40.77
C SER A 324 21.60 -20.34 -42.14
N SER A 325 22.41 -19.28 -42.17
CA SER A 325 23.09 -18.79 -43.38
C SER A 325 24.48 -19.41 -43.59
N LEU A 326 25.00 -20.16 -42.61
CA LEU A 326 26.32 -20.77 -42.69
C LEU A 326 26.23 -22.22 -43.20
N PRO A 327 27.11 -22.64 -44.13
CA PRO A 327 27.10 -23.99 -44.70
C PRO A 327 27.62 -25.08 -43.74
N ILE A 328 27.96 -24.73 -42.50
CA ILE A 328 28.51 -25.63 -41.48
C ILE A 328 27.57 -25.64 -40.27
N THR A 329 27.10 -26.82 -39.87
CA THR A 329 26.34 -27.02 -38.62
C THR A 329 27.25 -26.78 -37.42
N PHE A 330 27.26 -25.57 -36.88
CA PHE A 330 27.84 -25.28 -35.58
C PHE A 330 26.77 -25.46 -34.50
N SER A 331 26.95 -26.42 -33.59
CA SER A 331 26.19 -26.50 -32.36
C SER A 331 26.78 -25.51 -31.35
N LEU A 332 26.46 -24.22 -31.47
CA LEU A 332 26.55 -23.32 -30.32
C LEU A 332 25.53 -23.79 -29.27
N PRO A 333 25.86 -23.74 -27.97
CA PRO A 333 24.85 -23.84 -26.93
C PRO A 333 23.99 -22.57 -26.98
N LEU A 334 23.05 -22.52 -27.92
CA LEU A 334 21.94 -21.57 -27.87
C LEU A 334 21.10 -22.00 -26.67
N HIS A 335 21.25 -21.30 -25.55
CA HIS A 335 20.35 -21.49 -24.41
C HIS A 335 18.92 -21.20 -24.87
N LEU A 336 18.05 -22.20 -24.73
CA LEU A 336 16.61 -22.06 -24.96
C LEU A 336 16.07 -20.96 -24.06
N VAL A 337 15.14 -20.16 -24.60
CA VAL A 337 14.34 -19.21 -23.82
C VAL A 337 13.73 -19.98 -22.66
N GLU A 338 14.09 -19.58 -21.44
CA GLU A 338 13.55 -20.20 -20.24
C GLU A 338 12.14 -19.67 -19.97
N ASP A 339 11.31 -20.46 -19.28
CA ASP A 339 9.97 -20.00 -18.85
C ASP A 339 10.04 -18.69 -18.04
N GLU A 340 11.17 -18.45 -17.36
CA GLU A 340 11.46 -17.19 -16.65
C GLU A 340 11.58 -16.00 -17.62
N ASP A 341 12.23 -16.16 -18.77
CA ASP A 341 12.40 -15.08 -19.76
C ASP A 341 11.03 -14.67 -20.35
N ILE A 342 10.13 -15.64 -20.56
CA ILE A 342 8.75 -15.38 -21.00
C ILE A 342 7.98 -14.58 -19.94
N LYS A 343 8.10 -14.94 -18.66
CA LYS A 343 7.48 -14.19 -17.56
C LYS A 343 8.02 -12.77 -17.49
N ASN A 344 9.34 -12.59 -17.56
CA ASN A 344 10.00 -11.29 -17.51
C ASN A 344 9.58 -10.37 -18.67
N LEU A 345 9.44 -10.90 -19.89
CA LEU A 345 8.95 -10.14 -21.05
C LEU A 345 7.48 -9.71 -20.89
N LYS A 346 6.62 -10.59 -20.35
CA LYS A 346 5.22 -10.24 -20.04
C LYS A 346 5.15 -9.13 -19.00
N THR A 347 5.96 -9.23 -17.94
CA THR A 347 6.07 -8.18 -16.92
C THR A 347 6.55 -6.86 -17.52
N LEU A 348 7.60 -6.89 -18.35
CA LEU A 348 8.12 -5.70 -19.04
C LEU A 348 7.05 -5.04 -19.91
N ARG A 349 6.32 -5.83 -20.70
CA ARG A 349 5.22 -5.33 -21.53
C ARG A 349 4.16 -4.66 -20.68
N ARG A 350 3.74 -5.28 -19.57
CA ARG A 350 2.75 -4.68 -18.67
C ARG A 350 3.25 -3.39 -18.02
N LEU A 351 4.53 -3.34 -17.63
CA LEU A 351 5.17 -2.11 -17.12
C LEU A 351 5.18 -1.01 -18.17
N ILE A 352 5.51 -1.33 -19.41
CA ILE A 352 5.51 -0.35 -20.51
C ILE A 352 4.09 0.09 -20.83
N LEU A 353 3.11 -0.82 -20.91
CA LEU A 353 1.71 -0.49 -21.16
C LEU A 353 1.10 0.37 -20.05
N ALA A 354 1.35 0.00 -18.80
CA ALA A 354 0.98 0.80 -17.64
C ALA A 354 1.77 2.11 -17.56
N LEU A 355 2.77 2.37 -18.39
CA LEU A 355 3.36 3.69 -18.55
C LEU A 355 2.76 4.39 -19.77
N SER A 356 2.58 3.72 -20.90
CA SER A 356 2.15 4.28 -22.19
C SER A 356 0.66 4.65 -22.21
N GLU A 357 -0.23 3.82 -21.65
CA GLU A 357 -1.67 4.12 -21.55
C GLU A 357 -1.93 5.39 -20.72
N GLY A 358 -1.00 5.77 -19.83
CA GLY A 358 -1.06 7.03 -19.10
C GLY A 358 -0.63 8.28 -19.89
N LEU A 359 -0.06 8.11 -21.07
CA LEU A 359 0.75 9.13 -21.74
C LEU A 359 0.25 9.52 -23.13
N THR A 360 -0.64 8.75 -23.77
CA THR A 360 -1.08 8.98 -25.15
C THR A 360 -2.43 9.73 -25.26
N GLU A 361 -2.41 11.04 -25.51
CA GLU A 361 -3.44 11.83 -26.22
C GLU A 361 -2.86 13.23 -26.46
N GLU A 362 -1.76 13.31 -27.20
CA GLU A 362 -1.64 14.44 -28.09
C GLU A 362 -1.72 13.89 -29.50
N GLN A 363 -2.93 14.06 -30.06
CA GLN A 363 -3.32 13.76 -31.44
C GLN A 363 -3.63 12.30 -31.74
N ASN A 364 -4.93 11.98 -31.88
CA ASN A 364 -5.40 11.09 -32.95
C ASN A 364 -6.92 11.24 -33.13
N HIS A 365 -7.31 12.22 -33.95
CA HIS A 365 -8.42 11.98 -34.87
C HIS A 365 -7.86 11.14 -36.02
N GLY A 366 -8.20 9.86 -36.04
CA GLY A 366 -7.88 8.94 -37.12
C GLY A 366 -6.69 8.03 -36.80
N LEU A 367 -6.98 6.86 -36.22
CA LEU A 367 -6.23 5.60 -36.34
C LEU A 367 -7.02 4.53 -35.55
N GLU A 368 -8.23 4.21 -36.03
CA GLU A 368 -9.13 3.22 -35.39
C GLU A 368 -8.73 1.75 -35.63
N GLU A 369 -7.68 1.46 -36.40
CA GLU A 369 -7.32 0.07 -36.74
C GLU A 369 -6.33 -0.61 -35.76
N GLY A 370 -5.69 0.14 -34.85
CA GLY A 370 -4.71 -0.43 -33.89
C GLY A 370 -5.31 -0.95 -32.58
N ASN A 371 -6.49 -0.45 -32.19
CA ASN A 371 -7.07 -0.70 -30.87
C ASN A 371 -7.86 -2.01 -30.76
N TYR A 372 -8.25 -2.63 -31.88
CA TYR A 372 -9.02 -3.88 -31.88
C TYR A 372 -8.17 -5.12 -31.60
N LEU A 373 -6.85 -5.09 -31.83
CA LEU A 373 -5.95 -6.21 -31.54
C LEU A 373 -5.47 -6.26 -30.07
N LEU A 374 -5.72 -5.21 -29.29
CA LEU A 374 -5.16 -5.02 -27.96
C LEU A 374 -6.10 -5.45 -26.82
N LYS A 375 -7.39 -5.61 -27.08
CA LYS A 375 -8.40 -5.89 -26.04
C LYS A 375 -8.72 -7.37 -25.81
N GLU A 376 -8.25 -8.28 -26.68
CA GLU A 376 -8.71 -9.68 -26.68
C GLU A 376 -7.62 -10.76 -26.51
N VAL A 377 -6.43 -10.41 -26.00
CA VAL A 377 -5.33 -11.39 -25.86
C VAL A 377 -4.96 -11.62 -24.40
N ASP A 378 -5.87 -12.21 -23.63
CA ASP A 378 -5.57 -12.79 -22.30
C ASP A 378 -5.60 -14.33 -22.28
N VAL A 379 -5.57 -14.96 -23.47
CA VAL A 379 -5.47 -16.42 -23.58
C VAL A 379 -4.41 -16.77 -24.63
N GLN A 380 -3.30 -17.34 -24.17
CA GLN A 380 -2.22 -17.93 -25.00
C GLN A 380 -1.46 -16.97 -25.95
N MET A 381 -0.86 -15.91 -25.42
CA MET A 381 0.11 -15.12 -26.19
C MET A 381 1.41 -15.93 -26.42
N THR A 382 1.84 -16.09 -27.68
CA THR A 382 3.04 -16.85 -28.05
C THR A 382 4.30 -16.01 -27.98
N TRP A 383 5.47 -16.65 -27.94
CA TRP A 383 6.79 -16.01 -27.82
C TRP A 383 7.07 -14.97 -28.92
N ASN A 384 6.57 -15.21 -30.14
CA ASN A 384 6.74 -14.28 -31.25
C ASN A 384 5.91 -13.00 -31.07
N ASP A 385 4.71 -13.10 -30.53
CA ASP A 385 3.80 -11.96 -30.35
C ASP A 385 4.36 -10.96 -29.32
N ALA A 386 4.94 -11.45 -28.23
CA ALA A 386 5.50 -10.60 -27.18
C ALA A 386 6.71 -9.76 -27.66
N VAL A 387 7.59 -10.36 -28.48
CA VAL A 387 8.78 -9.69 -29.00
C VAL A 387 8.44 -8.66 -30.08
N VAL A 388 7.48 -8.98 -30.96
CA VAL A 388 7.04 -8.06 -32.02
C VAL A 388 6.40 -6.81 -31.43
N VAL A 389 5.56 -6.96 -30.40
CA VAL A 389 4.91 -5.83 -29.72
C VAL A 389 5.95 -4.93 -29.01
N LEU A 390 6.98 -5.51 -28.38
CA LEU A 390 8.04 -4.74 -27.73
C LEU A 390 8.95 -4.00 -28.72
N GLN A 391 9.25 -4.59 -29.88
CA GLN A 391 10.01 -3.92 -30.94
C GLN A 391 9.24 -2.73 -31.53
N GLN A 392 7.92 -2.86 -31.70
CA GLN A 392 7.07 -1.76 -32.13
C GLN A 392 7.04 -0.61 -31.11
N LEU A 393 6.95 -0.92 -29.81
CA LEU A 393 7.00 0.08 -28.71
C LEU A 393 8.35 0.81 -28.60
N SER A 394 9.48 0.13 -28.85
CA SER A 394 10.81 0.78 -28.83
C SER A 394 11.02 1.80 -29.95
N SER A 395 10.20 1.73 -31.02
CA SER A 395 10.30 2.58 -32.19
C SER A 395 9.39 3.81 -32.16
N SER A 396 8.52 3.95 -31.15
CA SER A 396 7.47 4.97 -31.12
C SER A 396 7.81 6.19 -30.25
N LYS A 397 7.19 7.32 -30.61
CA LYS A 397 7.25 8.64 -29.94
C LYS A 397 6.66 8.65 -28.51
N GLU A 398 6.40 7.49 -27.91
CA GLU A 398 5.66 7.29 -26.66
C GLU A 398 6.45 7.63 -25.38
N PHE A 399 7.77 7.86 -25.49
CA PHE A 399 8.58 8.30 -24.34
C PHE A 399 8.55 9.82 -24.09
N LEU A 400 8.11 10.61 -25.06
CA LEU A 400 8.02 12.08 -24.94
C LEU A 400 7.12 12.55 -23.78
N PRO A 401 5.96 11.94 -23.50
CA PRO A 401 5.11 12.39 -22.41
C PRO A 401 5.66 11.97 -21.02
N MET A 402 6.55 10.96 -20.92
CA MET A 402 7.24 10.70 -19.65
C MET A 402 8.16 11.86 -19.26
N LEU A 403 8.83 12.48 -20.24
CA LEU A 403 9.68 13.64 -20.01
C LEU A 403 8.87 14.86 -19.54
N SER A 404 7.65 15.06 -20.06
CA SER A 404 6.79 16.15 -19.58
C SER A 404 6.32 15.95 -18.14
N VAL A 405 5.99 14.72 -17.74
CA VAL A 405 5.65 14.40 -16.34
C VAL A 405 6.84 14.63 -15.41
N ILE A 406 8.05 14.24 -15.82
CA ILE A 406 9.28 14.45 -15.02
C ILE A 406 9.51 15.96 -14.77
N LEU A 407 9.28 16.79 -15.79
CA LEU A 407 9.45 18.25 -15.68
C LEU A 407 8.42 18.91 -14.73
N GLU A 408 7.28 18.27 -14.47
CA GLU A 408 6.26 18.75 -13.52
C GLU A 408 6.52 18.32 -12.06
N LEU A 409 7.54 17.50 -11.80
CA LEU A 409 7.85 17.00 -10.46
C LEU A 409 8.69 18.00 -9.64
N PRO A 410 8.68 17.89 -8.29
CA PRO A 410 9.57 18.65 -7.42
C PRO A 410 11.05 18.45 -7.79
N LEU A 411 11.89 19.46 -7.54
CA LEU A 411 13.32 19.45 -7.88
C LEU A 411 14.08 18.21 -7.35
N SER A 412 13.75 17.72 -6.16
CA SER A 412 14.34 16.50 -5.59
C SER A 412 14.00 15.24 -6.42
N ALA A 413 12.75 15.12 -6.87
CA ALA A 413 12.31 14.02 -7.73
C ALA A 413 12.90 14.12 -9.15
N GLN A 414 13.10 15.34 -9.66
CA GLN A 414 13.81 15.56 -10.92
C GLN A 414 15.27 15.11 -10.82
N GLN A 415 15.99 15.49 -9.75
CA GLN A 415 17.35 15.03 -9.50
C GLN A 415 17.45 13.51 -9.45
N GLN A 416 16.49 12.86 -8.79
CA GLN A 416 16.42 11.40 -8.71
C GLN A 416 16.15 10.74 -10.05
N SER A 417 15.41 11.39 -10.97
CA SER A 417 15.19 10.87 -12.32
C SER A 417 16.47 10.78 -13.16
N PHE A 418 17.47 11.63 -12.91
CA PHE A 418 18.75 11.63 -13.64
C PHE A 418 19.64 10.43 -13.27
N SER A 419 19.48 9.82 -12.09
CA SER A 419 20.26 8.64 -11.69
C SER A 419 19.69 7.33 -12.26
N LEU A 420 18.38 7.30 -12.57
CA LEU A 420 17.69 6.09 -13.04
C LEU A 420 18.39 5.37 -14.20
N PRO A 421 18.89 6.05 -15.26
CA PRO A 421 19.58 5.36 -16.35
C PRO A 421 20.88 4.67 -15.90
N ALA A 422 21.63 5.30 -15.00
CA ALA A 422 22.87 4.73 -14.46
C ALA A 422 22.56 3.52 -13.55
N ASP A 423 21.54 3.63 -12.70
CA ASP A 423 21.10 2.56 -11.80
C ASP A 423 20.61 1.33 -12.59
N LEU A 424 19.79 1.56 -13.63
CA LEU A 424 19.32 0.51 -14.53
C LEU A 424 20.47 -0.15 -15.29
N ALA A 425 21.41 0.64 -15.83
CA ALA A 425 22.58 0.12 -16.53
C ALA A 425 23.47 -0.74 -15.61
N GLY A 426 23.70 -0.30 -14.36
CA GLY A 426 24.44 -1.06 -13.36
C GLY A 426 23.79 -2.40 -13.03
N ARG A 427 22.46 -2.43 -12.87
CA ARG A 427 21.69 -3.67 -12.64
C ARG A 427 21.77 -4.61 -13.85
N LEU A 428 21.62 -4.08 -15.06
CA LEU A 428 21.75 -4.86 -16.29
C LEU A 428 23.15 -5.47 -16.45
N ALA A 429 24.20 -4.67 -16.25
CA ALA A 429 25.58 -5.15 -16.29
C ALA A 429 25.82 -6.25 -15.25
N SER A 430 25.32 -6.06 -14.02
CA SER A 430 25.43 -7.06 -12.95
C SER A 430 24.75 -8.38 -13.30
N ARG A 431 23.55 -8.33 -13.91
CA ARG A 431 22.86 -9.54 -14.40
C ARG A 431 23.64 -10.25 -15.49
N ILE A 432 24.13 -9.51 -16.48
CA ILE A 432 24.92 -10.05 -17.59
C ILE A 432 26.17 -10.75 -17.04
N ILE A 433 26.92 -10.08 -16.15
CA ILE A 433 28.13 -10.64 -15.51
C ILE A 433 27.81 -11.89 -14.68
N ALA A 434 26.82 -11.82 -13.79
CA ALA A 434 26.42 -12.96 -12.94
C ALA A 434 26.05 -14.19 -13.78
N ARG A 435 25.49 -13.98 -14.97
CA ARG A 435 25.13 -15.03 -15.93
C ARG A 435 26.35 -15.53 -16.72
N THR A 436 27.26 -14.65 -17.16
CA THR A 436 28.52 -15.07 -17.81
C THR A 436 29.34 -15.95 -16.88
N VAL A 437 29.41 -15.62 -15.59
CA VAL A 437 30.08 -16.43 -14.56
C VAL A 437 29.36 -17.77 -14.37
N ARG A 438 28.02 -17.78 -14.29
CA ARG A 438 27.24 -19.02 -14.12
C ARG A 438 27.36 -19.97 -15.32
N GLY A 439 27.48 -19.41 -16.54
CA GLY A 439 27.67 -20.17 -17.78
C GLY A 439 29.11 -20.60 -18.08
N SER A 440 30.10 -20.16 -17.30
CA SER A 440 31.51 -20.59 -17.43
C SER A 440 31.95 -21.58 -16.35
N VAL A 441 31.04 -21.93 -15.43
CA VAL A 441 31.24 -22.93 -14.35
C VAL A 441 30.48 -24.25 -14.62
N LEU A 442 29.72 -24.32 -15.72
CA LEU A 442 29.14 -25.54 -16.32
C LEU A 442 29.93 -25.88 -17.59
#